data_AF-A0A7V8NCD8-F1
#
_entry.id   AF-A0A7V8NCD8-F1
#
_cell.length_a   1.000
_cell.length_b   1.000
_cell.length_c   1.000
_cell.angle_alpha   90.00
_cell.angle_beta   90.00
_cell.angle_gamma   90.00
#
_symmetry.space_group_name_H-M   'P 1'
#
loop_
_entity.id
_entity.type
_entity.pdbx_description
1 polymer ?
#
loop_
_entity_poly.entity_id
_entity_poly.type
_entity_poly.pdbx_seq_one_letter_code
_entity_poly.pdbx_strand_id
1 'polypeptide(L)'
;MQRKGTAGETRNNNHAVHEAYSFACMRCGHGWEQEYEIVHLAYPDGRPMIVYYADGERVPSPLTRPTCSACGGHVVRIMRAGRVSEATAALSHSRR
;
A
#
# COMPACT_ATOMS: atom_id res chain seq x y z
N MET A 1 -4.43 -27.53 38.97
CA MET A 1 -3.50 -26.37 39.05
C MET A 1 -2.46 -26.53 37.93
N GLN A 2 -1.91 -25.42 37.43
CA GLN A 2 -1.13 -25.27 36.17
C GLN A 2 -2.01 -25.37 34.89
N ARG A 3 -2.08 -24.39 33.97
CA ARG A 3 -1.12 -23.34 33.59
C ARG A 3 -1.83 -21.98 33.38
N LYS A 4 -1.38 -20.95 34.10
CA LYS A 4 -1.52 -19.54 33.72
C LYS A 4 -0.14 -19.00 33.41
N GLY A 5 -0.05 -18.28 32.30
CA GLY A 5 1.07 -17.43 31.92
C GLY A 5 1.50 -17.64 30.47
N THR A 6 1.76 -16.64 29.66
CA THR A 6 1.52 -15.18 29.77
C THR A 6 1.87 -14.58 28.41
N ALA A 7 1.18 -13.49 28.07
CA ALA A 7 1.71 -12.32 27.39
C ALA A 7 2.45 -12.52 26.04
N GLY A 8 1.78 -12.06 24.99
CA GLY A 8 2.41 -11.71 23.71
C GLY A 8 1.56 -10.80 22.83
N GLU A 9 0.63 -10.05 23.41
CA GLU A 9 -0.17 -9.06 22.68
C GLU A 9 0.18 -7.66 23.20
N THR A 10 1.43 -7.27 23.00
CA THR A 10 1.76 -5.85 23.01
C THR A 10 1.32 -5.30 21.67
N ARG A 11 0.02 -5.00 21.54
CA ARG A 11 -0.43 -3.97 20.59
C ARG A 11 0.17 -2.66 21.09
N ASN A 12 1.44 -2.44 20.77
CA ASN A 12 1.99 -1.11 20.80
C ASN A 12 1.09 -0.30 19.86
N ASN A 13 0.49 0.79 20.33
CA ASN A 13 -0.36 1.70 19.56
C ASN A 13 0.48 2.40 18.48
N ASN A 14 1.02 1.60 17.59
CA ASN A 14 1.64 2.02 16.37
C ASN A 14 0.47 2.35 15.46
N HIS A 15 0.27 3.64 15.21
CA HIS A 15 -0.84 4.14 14.42
C HIS A 15 -0.72 3.60 12.99
N ALA A 16 -1.27 2.41 12.78
CA ALA A 16 -1.50 1.83 11.48
C ALA A 16 -2.60 2.66 10.81
N VAL A 17 -2.29 3.22 9.65
CA VAL A 17 -3.25 3.96 8.82
C VAL A 17 -3.52 3.11 7.59
N HIS A 18 -4.80 2.98 7.24
CA HIS A 18 -5.20 2.33 6.01
C HIS A 18 -5.34 3.39 4.91
N GLU A 19 -4.59 3.22 3.83
CA GLU A 19 -4.62 4.13 2.69
C GLU A 19 -4.69 3.34 1.39
N ALA A 20 -5.50 3.82 0.46
CA ALA A 20 -5.60 3.27 -0.88
C ALA A 20 -5.03 4.26 -1.89
N TYR A 21 -4.34 3.73 -2.91
CA TYR A 21 -3.79 4.53 -3.98
C TYR A 21 -4.13 3.93 -5.35
N SER A 22 -4.26 4.81 -6.33
CA SER A 22 -4.33 4.42 -7.73
C SER A 22 -2.99 4.67 -8.40
N PHE A 23 -2.56 3.75 -9.25
CA PHE A 23 -1.29 3.79 -9.94
C PHE A 23 -1.51 3.71 -11.46
N ALA A 24 -0.64 4.36 -12.22
CA ALA A 24 -0.59 4.23 -13.67
C ALA A 24 0.87 4.09 -14.13
N CYS A 25 1.18 2.99 -14.80
CA CYS A 25 2.50 2.81 -15.40
C CYS A 25 2.61 3.66 -16.67
N MET A 26 3.56 4.60 -16.68
CA MET A 26 3.80 5.46 -17.84
C MET A 26 4.58 4.75 -18.96
N ARG A 27 5.04 3.51 -18.72
CA ARG A 27 5.71 2.68 -19.72
C ARG A 27 4.73 1.82 -20.53
N CYS A 28 3.83 1.09 -19.88
CA CYS A 28 2.92 0.16 -20.54
C CYS A 28 1.43 0.55 -20.46
N GLY A 29 1.09 1.62 -19.74
CA GLY A 29 -0.30 2.08 -19.57
C GLY A 29 -1.13 1.28 -18.57
N HIS A 30 -0.59 0.23 -17.96
CA HIS A 30 -1.32 -0.54 -16.95
C HIS A 30 -1.65 0.32 -15.73
N GLY A 31 -2.92 0.37 -15.35
CA GLY A 31 -3.41 1.02 -14.15
C GLY A 31 -3.96 0.00 -13.17
N TRP A 32 -3.71 0.23 -11.88
CA TRP A 32 -4.21 -0.62 -10.79
C TRP A 32 -4.49 0.21 -9.54
N GLU A 33 -5.27 -0.34 -8.63
CA GLU A 33 -5.50 0.23 -7.30
C GLU A 33 -5.08 -0.79 -6.25
N GLN A 34 -4.55 -0.31 -5.13
CA GLN A 34 -4.10 -1.18 -4.04
C GLN A 34 -4.31 -0.47 -2.70
N GLU A 35 -4.80 -1.23 -1.73
CA GLU A 35 -4.89 -0.84 -0.32
C GLU A 35 -3.60 -1.21 0.42
N TYR A 36 -3.19 -0.33 1.33
CA TYR A 36 -2.02 -0.51 2.17
C TYR A 36 -2.34 -0.26 3.63
N GLU A 37 -1.71 -1.05 4.50
CA GLU A 37 -1.56 -0.71 5.91
C GLU A 37 -0.19 -0.04 6.10
N ILE A 38 -0.21 1.17 6.68
CA ILE A 38 0.96 2.02 6.86
C ILE A 38 1.24 2.17 8.35
N VAL A 39 2.34 1.57 8.79
CA VAL A 39 2.70 1.39 10.19
C VAL A 39 3.84 2.37 10.54
N HIS A 40 3.52 3.38 11.37
CA HIS A 40 4.46 4.42 11.80
C HIS A 40 5.24 4.00 13.05
N LEU A 41 6.45 3.46 12.86
CA LEU A 41 7.37 3.04 13.91
C LEU A 41 8.41 4.12 14.24
N ALA A 42 9.17 3.89 15.30
CA ALA A 42 10.42 4.59 15.58
C ALA A 42 11.53 3.58 15.93
N TYR A 43 12.75 3.88 15.53
CA TYR A 43 13.94 3.18 16.00
C TYR A 43 14.20 3.46 17.50
N PRO A 44 15.03 2.68 18.19
CA PRO A 44 15.36 2.93 19.60
C PRO A 44 15.98 4.30 19.88
N ASP A 45 16.59 4.92 18.87
CA ASP A 45 17.15 6.27 18.93
C ASP A 45 16.13 7.37 18.57
N GLY A 46 14.86 7.01 18.40
CA GLY A 46 13.77 7.94 18.09
C GLY A 46 13.64 8.31 16.62
N ARG A 47 14.50 7.83 15.71
CA ARG A 47 14.33 8.11 14.27
C ARG A 47 13.05 7.46 13.74
N PRO A 48 12.24 8.15 12.91
CA PRO A 48 11.00 7.60 12.37
C PRO A 48 11.29 6.49 11.34
N MET A 49 10.40 5.50 11.31
CA MET A 49 10.41 4.41 10.34
C MET A 49 8.98 4.14 9.88
N ILE A 50 8.76 4.09 8.58
CA ILE A 50 7.44 3.77 8.01
C ILE A 50 7.52 2.40 7.34
N VAL A 51 6.60 1.51 7.68
CA VAL A 51 6.48 0.18 7.08
C VAL A 51 5.16 0.08 6.36
N TYR A 52 5.20 -0.47 5.15
CA TYR A 52 4.03 -0.67 4.32
C TYR A 52 3.72 -2.16 4.21
N TYR A 53 2.44 -2.47 4.31
CA TYR A 53 1.91 -3.79 4.03
C TYR A 53 0.84 -3.70 2.95
N ALA A 54 0.82 -4.67 2.04
CA ALA A 54 -0.27 -4.87 1.07
C ALA A 54 -0.75 -6.31 1.24
N ASP A 55 -2.06 -6.50 1.37
CA ASP A 55 -2.66 -7.83 1.58
C ASP A 55 -2.04 -8.61 2.75
N GLY A 56 -1.63 -7.90 3.81
CA GLY A 56 -0.96 -8.46 4.98
C GLY A 56 0.54 -8.76 4.80
N GLU A 57 1.09 -8.60 3.59
CA GLU A 57 2.50 -8.84 3.30
C GLU A 57 3.32 -7.54 3.32
N ARG A 58 4.53 -7.60 3.90
CA ARG A 58 5.43 -6.44 3.95
C ARG A 58 5.99 -6.12 2.57
N VAL A 59 5.79 -4.89 2.10
CA VAL A 59 6.23 -4.43 0.78
C VAL A 59 7.17 -3.22 0.88
N PRO A 60 7.96 -2.94 -0.19
CA PRO A 60 8.62 -1.64 -0.31
C PRO A 60 7.60 -0.50 -0.29
N SER A 61 8.04 0.70 0.10
CA SER A 61 7.17 1.87 0.06
C SER A 61 6.67 2.12 -1.37
N PRO A 62 5.35 2.08 -1.62
CA PRO A 62 4.79 2.30 -2.95
C PRO A 62 5.01 3.74 -3.42
N LEU A 63 5.27 4.67 -2.49
CA LEU A 63 5.49 6.09 -2.77
C LEU A 63 6.92 6.40 -3.27
N THR A 64 7.90 5.57 -2.90
CA THR A 64 9.31 5.80 -3.26
C THR A 64 9.87 4.75 -4.22
N ARG A 65 9.30 3.54 -4.25
CA ARG A 65 9.75 2.45 -5.13
C ARG A 65 8.57 1.78 -5.85
N PRO A 66 7.71 2.54 -6.56
CA PRO A 66 6.64 1.94 -7.33
C PRO A 66 7.23 1.08 -8.46
N THR A 67 6.71 -0.13 -8.62
CA THR A 67 7.10 -1.05 -9.70
C THR A 67 5.83 -1.62 -10.30
N CYS A 68 5.69 -1.49 -11.62
CA CYS A 68 4.56 -2.06 -12.34
C CYS A 68 4.71 -3.59 -12.40
N SER A 69 3.77 -4.33 -11.81
CA SER A 69 3.76 -5.80 -11.84
C SER A 69 3.62 -6.37 -13.26
N ALA A 70 2.97 -5.63 -14.17
CA ALA A 70 2.74 -6.09 -15.55
C ALA A 70 3.98 -6.00 -16.45
N CYS A 71 4.92 -5.07 -16.20
CA CYS A 71 6.07 -4.87 -17.11
C CYS A 71 7.42 -4.59 -16.42
N GLY A 72 7.45 -4.56 -15.09
CA GLY A 72 8.65 -4.22 -14.30
C GLY A 72 9.09 -2.76 -14.39
N GLY A 73 8.33 -1.87 -15.05
CA GLY A 73 8.68 -0.45 -15.18
C GLY A 73 8.55 0.32 -13.86
N HIS A 74 9.45 1.28 -13.63
CA HIS A 74 9.49 2.10 -12.42
C HIS A 74 8.96 3.54 -12.62
N VAL A 75 8.68 3.94 -13.86
CA VAL A 75 8.04 5.24 -14.15
C VAL A 75 6.54 5.08 -13.95
N VAL A 76 6.10 5.28 -12.71
CA VAL A 76 4.71 5.07 -12.28
C VAL A 76 4.18 6.37 -11.69
N ARG A 77 3.01 6.80 -12.16
CA ARG A 77 2.27 7.90 -11.55
C ARG A 77 1.39 7.36 -10.43
N ILE A 78 1.46 7.99 -9.26
CA ILE A 78 0.65 7.68 -8.08
C ILE A 78 -0.41 8.78 -7.93
N MET A 79 -1.63 8.38 -7.64
CA MET A 79 -2.80 9.25 -7.53
C MET A 79 -3.62 8.83 -6.30
N ARG A 80 -4.62 9.67 -5.95
CA ARG A 80 -5.65 9.25 -4.99
C ARG A 80 -6.37 8.00 -5.48
N ALA A 81 -6.88 7.19 -4.56
CA ALA A 81 -7.74 6.06 -4.85
C ALA A 81 -8.94 6.45 -5.75
N GLY A 82 -9.49 5.45 -6.45
CA GLY A 82 -10.65 5.59 -7.33
C GLY A 82 -10.34 6.04 -8.76
N ARG A 83 -9.13 6.53 -9.07
CA ARG A 83 -8.82 7.09 -10.41
C ARG A 83 -8.76 6.04 -11.51
N VAL A 84 -8.34 4.82 -11.23
CA VAL A 84 -8.33 3.73 -12.21
C VAL A 84 -9.74 3.17 -12.38
N SER A 85 -10.49 3.08 -11.28
CA SER A 85 -11.90 2.68 -11.28
C SER A 85 -12.75 3.65 -12.12
N GLU A 86 -12.59 4.97 -11.90
CA GLU A 86 -13.23 6.04 -12.70
C GLU A 86 -12.88 5.94 -14.19
N ALA A 87 -11.59 5.78 -14.52
CA ALA A 87 -11.15 5.69 -15.91
C ALA A 87 -11.72 4.44 -16.62
N THR A 88 -11.74 3.31 -15.93
CA THR A 88 -12.30 2.05 -16.46
C THR A 88 -13.80 2.19 -16.73
N ALA A 89 -14.53 2.83 -15.82
CA ALA A 89 -15.95 3.12 -16.01
C ALA A 89 -16.18 4.08 -17.19
N ALA A 90 -15.39 5.13 -17.36
CA ALA A 90 -15.52 6.04 -18.50
C ALA A 90 -15.28 5.32 -19.84
N LEU A 91 -14.27 4.46 -19.92
CA LEU A 91 -13.94 3.68 -21.11
C LEU A 91 -14.98 2.60 -21.45
N SER A 92 -15.71 2.08 -20.47
CA SER A 92 -16.80 1.13 -20.74
C SER A 92 -18.04 1.84 -21.29
N HIS A 93 -18.32 3.07 -20.83
CA HIS A 93 -19.41 3.89 -21.35
C HIS A 93 -19.15 4.39 -22.76
N SER A 94 -17.92 4.77 -23.09
CA SER A 94 -17.57 5.28 -24.43
C SER A 94 -17.60 4.22 -25.53
N ARG A 95 -17.68 2.93 -25.17
CA ARG A 95 -17.73 1.80 -26.10
C ARG A 95 -19.14 1.27 -26.35
N ARG A 96 -20.15 1.94 -25.80
CA ARG A 96 -21.57 1.60 -25.96
C ARG A 96 -22.21 2.45 -27.04
#